data_AF-A0A183PKI4-F1
#
_entry.id   AF-A0A183PKI4-F1
#
_cell.length_a   1.000
_cell.length_b   1.000
_cell.length_c   1.000
_cell.angle_alpha   90.00
_cell.angle_beta   90.00
_cell.angle_gamma   90.00
#
_symmetry.space_group_name_H-M   'P 1'
#
loop_
_entity.id
_entity.type
_entity.pdbx_description
1 polymer ?
#
loop_
_entity_poly.entity_id
_entity_poly.type
_entity_poly.pdbx_seq_one_letter_code
_entity_poly.pdbx_strand_id
1 'polypeptide(L)' 'MKQLYDTTKKLSGKYSKPERPVKDKEGKPITEIQQQRDRWVEYFEELLNRSAPMYPPDIEATHTNLSIDVNPPTTE' A
#
# COMPACT_ATOMS: atom_id res chain seq x y z
N MET A 1 -5.46 -19.65 -9.56
CA MET A 1 -4.77 -19.16 -8.35
C MET A 1 -3.28 -19.48 -8.32
N LYS A 2 -2.86 -20.74 -8.49
CA LYS A 2 -1.44 -21.13 -8.41
C LYS A 2 -0.53 -20.38 -9.40
N GLN A 3 -0.90 -20.32 -10.69
CA GLN A 3 -0.13 -19.57 -11.69
C GLN A 3 0.01 -18.09 -11.37
N LEU A 4 -1.06 -17.46 -10.86
CA LEU A 4 -1.04 -16.05 -10.48
C LEU A 4 -0.06 -15.80 -9.32
N TYR A 5 -0.10 -16.65 -8.29
CA TYR A 5 0.83 -16.61 -7.17
C TYR A 5 2.29 -16.81 -7.62
N ASP A 6 2.55 -17.79 -8.48
CA ASP A 6 3.89 -18.09 -8.99
C ASP A 6 4.44 -16.96 -9.86
N THR A 7 3.60 -16.34 -10.69
CA THR A 7 3.95 -15.17 -11.51
C THR A 7 4.23 -13.94 -10.66
N THR A 8 3.38 -13.64 -9.68
CA THR A 8 3.58 -12.50 -8.75
C THR A 8 4.84 -12.69 -7.93
N LYS A 9 5.11 -13.91 -7.44
CA LYS A 9 6.32 -14.25 -6.69
C LYS A 9 7.59 -14.11 -7.53
N LYS A 10 7.54 -14.48 -8.81
CA LYS A 10 8.65 -14.30 -9.76
C LYS A 10 8.91 -12.83 -10.09
N LEU A 11 7.83 -12.04 -10.28
CA LEU A 11 7.90 -10.60 -10.56
C LEU A 11 8.35 -9.77 -9.36
N SER A 12 7.98 -10.17 -8.14
CA SER A 12 8.38 -9.46 -6.90
C SER A 12 9.89 -9.46 -6.63
N GLY A 13 10.67 -10.22 -7.40
CA GLY A 13 12.14 -10.21 -7.35
C GLY A 13 12.70 -10.52 -5.95
N LYS A 14 13.89 -9.96 -5.65
CA LYS A 14 14.57 -10.08 -4.34
C LYS A 14 14.40 -8.84 -3.46
N TYR A 15 13.32 -8.07 -3.62
CA TYR A 15 13.09 -6.88 -2.81
C TYR A 15 12.59 -7.29 -1.41
N SER A 16 13.48 -7.90 -0.63
CA SER A 16 13.25 -8.27 0.77
C SER A 16 13.48 -7.10 1.72
N LYS A 17 14.20 -6.07 1.28
CA LYS A 17 14.47 -4.87 2.06
C LYS A 17 13.73 -3.69 1.44
N PRO A 18 12.86 -3.01 2.20
CA PRO A 18 12.31 -1.74 1.75
C PRO A 18 13.44 -0.72 1.62
N GLU A 19 13.43 0.07 0.54
CA GLU A 19 14.40 1.14 0.30
C GLU A 19 14.35 2.23 1.39
N ARG A 20 13.21 2.34 2.09
CA ARG A 20 13.01 3.22 3.23
C ARG A 20 12.64 2.42 4.48
N PRO A 21 13.36 2.59 5.60
CA PRO A 21 12.98 1.99 6.86
C PRO A 21 11.67 2.58 7.37
N VAL A 22 10.85 1.75 8.01
CA VAL A 22 9.65 2.22 8.72
C VAL A 22 10.11 3.07 9.90
N LYS A 23 9.37 4.14 10.20
CA LYS A 23 9.66 5.04 11.31
C LYS A 23 8.63 4.90 12.42
N ASP A 24 9.06 5.10 13.66
CA ASP A 24 8.18 5.26 14.81
C ASP A 24 7.45 6.61 14.77
N LYS A 25 6.65 6.90 15.81
CA LYS A 25 5.88 8.14 15.92
C LYS A 25 6.77 9.38 16.07
N GLU A 26 7.98 9.20 16.59
CA GLU A 26 9.01 10.22 16.76
C GLU A 26 9.88 10.40 15.50
N GLY A 27 9.62 9.62 14.45
CA GLY A 27 10.33 9.70 13.17
C GLY A 27 11.67 8.95 13.12
N LYS A 28 12.00 8.15 14.14
CA LYS A 28 13.21 7.33 14.20
C LYS A 28 12.99 6.01 13.45
N PRO A 29 14.00 5.52 12.73
CA PRO A 29 13.89 4.26 11.99
C PRO A 29 13.76 3.06 12.95
N ILE A 30 12.83 2.17 12.64
CA ILE A 30 12.60 0.89 13.30
C ILE A 30 13.44 -0.17 12.59
N THR A 31 14.25 -0.91 13.35
CA THR A 31 15.14 -1.97 12.82
C THR A 31 14.66 -3.38 13.12
N GLU A 32 13.78 -3.56 14.12
CA GLU A 32 13.27 -4.87 14.52
C GLU A 32 11.93 -5.19 13.86
N ILE A 33 11.78 -6.44 13.38
CA ILE A 33 10.56 -6.90 12.69
C ILE A 33 9.35 -6.86 13.63
N GLN A 34 9.53 -7.18 14.91
CA GLN A 34 8.43 -7.17 15.88
C GLN A 34 7.91 -5.74 16.07
N GLN A 35 8.80 -4.79 16.33
CA GLN A 35 8.44 -3.37 16.45
C GLN A 35 7.79 -2.82 15.19
N GLN A 36 8.23 -3.28 14.00
CA GLN A 36 7.59 -2.90 12.75
C GLN A 36 6.14 -3.42 12.67
N ARG A 37 5.88 -4.67 13.11
CA ARG A 37 4.52 -5.23 13.18
C ARG A 37 3.66 -4.48 14.18
N ASP A 38 4.20 -4.18 15.36
CA ASP A 38 3.47 -3.43 16.38
C ASP A 38 3.11 -2.02 15.87
N ARG A 39 4.04 -1.38 15.15
CA ARG A 39 3.77 -0.09 14.49
C ARG A 39 2.70 -0.20 13.40
N TRP A 40 2.67 -1.30 12.64
CA TRP A 40 1.60 -1.54 11.66
C TRP A 40 0.23 -1.70 12.34
N VAL A 41 0.15 -2.49 13.42
CA VAL A 41 -1.09 -2.69 14.18
C VAL A 41 -1.62 -1.35 14.68
N GLU A 42 -0.78 -0.55 15.33
CA GLU A 42 -1.15 0.76 15.86
C GLU A 42 -1.61 1.72 14.76
N TYR A 43 -0.88 1.78 13.62
CA TYR A 43 -1.25 2.65 12.50
C TYR A 43 -2.61 2.27 11.90
N PHE A 44 -2.86 0.98 11.70
CA PHE A 44 -4.14 0.52 11.16
C PHE A 44 -5.28 0.69 12.16
N GLU A 45 -5.03 0.48 13.45
CA GLU A 45 -6.01 0.72 14.50
C GLU A 45 -6.43 2.20 14.53
N GLU A 46 -5.47 3.13 14.48
CA GLU A 46 -5.75 4.56 14.40
C GLU A 46 -6.52 4.92 13.13
N LEU A 47 -6.09 4.39 11.98
CA LEU A 47 -6.70 4.69 10.68
C LEU A 47 -8.14 4.17 10.58
N LEU A 48 -8.40 2.93 11.02
CA LEU A 48 -9.69 2.26 10.89
C LEU A 48 -10.70 2.72 11.94
N ASN A 49 -10.23 3.13 13.12
CA ASN A 49 -11.11 3.66 14.18
C ASN A 49 -11.27 5.19 14.11
N ARG A 50 -10.58 5.87 13.18
CA ARG A 50 -10.72 7.30 12.97
C ARG A 50 -12.15 7.63 12.53
N SER A 51 -12.81 8.49 13.29
CA SER A 51 -14.13 9.02 12.92
C SER A 51 -14.07 9.77 11.59
N ALA A 52 -15.20 9.77 10.86
CA ALA A 52 -15.31 10.52 9.62
C ALA A 52 -14.90 11.99 9.83
N PRO A 53 -14.10 12.58 8.92
CA PRO A 53 -13.75 13.98 9.02
C PRO A 53 -15.01 14.85 9.00
N MET A 54 -15.02 15.89 9.83
CA MET A 54 -16.16 16.82 9.99
C MET A 54 -16.51 17.55 8.69
N TYR A 55 -15.50 17.78 7.85
CA TYR A 55 -15.67 18.41 6.54
C TYR A 55 -15.49 17.34 5.47
N PRO A 56 -16.35 17.33 4.44
CA PRO A 56 -16.11 16.49 3.28
C PRO A 56 -14.74 16.87 2.68
N PRO A 57 -13.99 15.90 2.13
CA PRO A 57 -12.80 16.22 1.37
C PRO A 57 -13.16 17.17 0.24
N ASP A 58 -12.41 18.27 0.10
CA ASP A 58 -12.52 19.18 -1.04
C ASP A 58 -11.89 18.50 -2.26
N ILE A 59 -12.71 17.70 -2.95
CA ILE A 59 -12.31 16.94 -4.14
C ILE A 59 -12.89 17.67 -5.35
N GLU A 60 -12.03 18.26 -6.17
CA GLU A 60 -12.42 18.70 -7.51
C GLU A 60 -12.91 17.49 -8.31
N ALA A 61 -14.16 17.52 -8.75
CA ALA A 61 -14.74 16.48 -9.58
C ALA A 61 -14.09 16.50 -10.96
N THR A 62 -13.05 15.69 -11.17
CA THR A 62 -12.51 15.45 -12.51
C THR A 62 -13.45 14.51 -13.27
N HIS A 63 -14.15 15.04 -14.27
CA HIS A 63 -15.08 14.30 -15.14
C HIS A 63 -14.35 13.46 -16.20
N THR A 64 -13.05 13.22 -16.00
CA THR A 64 -12.24 12.43 -16.91
C THR A 64 -12.63 10.96 -16.73
N ASN A 65 -13.59 10.51 -17.56
CA ASN A 65 -13.68 9.10 -17.92
C ASN A 65 -12.39 8.75 -18.67
N LEU A 66 -11.35 8.39 -17.93
CA LEU A 66 -10.14 7.81 -18.51
C LEU A 66 -10.59 6.52 -19.19
N SER A 67 -10.56 6.52 -20.52
CA SER A 67 -10.80 5.32 -21.32
C SER A 67 -9.64 4.36 -21.06
N ILE A 68 -9.78 3.54 -20.02
CA ILE A 68 -8.84 2.47 -19.71
C ILE A 68 -9.03 1.40 -20.77
N ASP A 69 -7.96 1.06 -21.47
CA ASP A 69 -7.95 -0.08 -22.37
C ASP A 69 -8.14 -1.35 -21.56
N VAL A 70 -9.32 -1.96 -21.69
CA VAL A 70 -9.68 -3.23 -21.05
C VAL A 70 -9.28 -4.43 -21.89
N ASN A 71 -8.56 -4.23 -22.99
CA ASN A 71 -8.08 -5.35 -23.79
C ASN A 71 -7.03 -6.16 -23.01
N PRO A 72 -7.08 -7.50 -23.13
CA PRO A 72 -6.06 -8.34 -22.53
C PRO A 72 -4.67 -7.98 -23.09
N PRO A 73 -3.62 -7.99 -22.26
CA PRO A 73 -2.27 -7.74 -22.73
C PRO A 73 -1.91 -8.75 -23.81
N THR A 74 -1.51 -8.27 -24.98
CA THR A 74 -1.06 -9.14 -26.07
C THR A 74 0.33 -9.66 -25.72
N THR A 75 0.46 -10.98 -25.60
CA THR A 75 1.74 -11.66 -25.47
C THR A 75 2.43 -11.73 -26.83
N GLU A 76 3.67 -11.26 -26.90
CA GLU A 76 4.61 -11.50 -28.00
C GLU A 76 5.28 -12.89 -27.85
#